data_AF-A0A1Q6DSS8-F1
#
_entry.id   AF-A0A1Q6DSS8-F1
#
_cell.length_a   1.000
_cell.length_b   1.000
_cell.length_c   1.000
_cell.angle_alpha   90.00
_cell.angle_beta   90.00
_cell.angle_gamma   90.00
#
_symmetry.space_group_name_H-M   'P 1'
#
loop_
_entity.id
_entity.type
_entity.pdbx_description
1 polymer ?
#
loop_
_entity_poly.entity_id
_entity_poly.type
_entity_poly.pdbx_seq_one_letter_code
_entity_poly.pdbx_strand_id
1 'polypeptide(L)'
;MANDNLRLQPVHEVDWDYLIILDACRYDVFEEVYDDYLDGELKKVKSRGSATPAWLSKTFQEEYDYTYISANPFINDMGVEIGDIHHTNYNWKATDHFEKIIDVWYTGWDEEISTVHPKEVNINLFRYKNSGKNILHYIQPHVPYIGFDKVKGSSIGEMKNKIVEGSGNKSQEDRLMYSFRDKIGPLLEKHFGRQNIWKIRKLLSLELCSEYEYVFRTSDLSWYKKNAEIALESISNLIKELSGKIIITADHGEAFGEKGRWGHPADSGLDVLREVPWLEIEG
;
A
#
# COMPACT_ATOMS: atom_id res chain seq x y z
N MET A 1 -10.81 14.26 -15.84
CA MET A 1 -10.63 13.17 -16.82
C MET A 1 -9.23 12.67 -16.61
N ALA A 2 -8.95 11.38 -16.81
CA ALA A 2 -7.60 10.87 -16.57
C ALA A 2 -6.59 11.71 -17.36
N ASN A 3 -5.49 12.15 -16.74
CA ASN A 3 -4.43 12.84 -17.48
C ASN A 3 -3.68 11.80 -18.35
N ASP A 4 -4.22 11.54 -19.53
CA ASP A 4 -3.70 10.53 -20.46
C ASP A 4 -2.36 10.90 -21.11
N ASN A 5 -1.85 12.11 -20.83
CA ASN A 5 -0.57 12.59 -21.34
C ASN A 5 0.63 12.26 -20.43
N LEU A 6 0.41 11.71 -19.23
CA LEU A 6 1.50 11.31 -18.34
C LEU A 6 2.18 10.03 -18.82
N ARG A 7 3.51 10.02 -18.78
CA ARG A 7 4.33 8.82 -19.05
C ARG A 7 3.96 7.73 -18.05
N LEU A 8 3.77 6.51 -18.54
CA LEU A 8 3.61 5.33 -17.69
C LEU A 8 4.90 5.07 -16.89
N GLN A 9 4.76 4.67 -15.62
CA GLN A 9 5.87 4.43 -14.69
C GLN A 9 6.98 3.53 -15.29
N PRO A 10 8.21 4.01 -15.51
CA PRO A 10 9.18 3.33 -16.36
C PRO A 10 10.04 2.27 -15.62
N VAL A 11 9.41 1.38 -14.83
CA VAL A 11 10.10 0.39 -13.96
C VAL A 11 11.15 -0.45 -14.71
N HIS A 12 10.85 -0.87 -15.94
CA HIS A 12 11.73 -1.72 -16.76
C HIS A 12 12.59 -0.94 -17.76
N GLU A 13 12.38 0.37 -17.88
CA GLU A 13 13.10 1.23 -18.83
C GLU A 13 14.24 1.98 -18.16
N VAL A 14 14.24 2.05 -16.83
CA VAL A 14 15.27 2.73 -16.03
C VAL A 14 16.14 1.69 -15.33
N ASP A 15 17.46 1.85 -15.42
CA ASP A 15 18.40 0.97 -14.75
C ASP A 15 18.68 1.44 -13.32
N TRP A 16 17.96 0.88 -12.35
CA TRP A 16 18.08 1.17 -10.92
C TRP A 16 18.70 0.00 -10.14
N ASP A 17 19.36 0.29 -9.02
CA ASP A 17 19.84 -0.72 -8.06
C ASP A 17 18.80 -0.97 -6.96
N TYR A 18 18.11 0.10 -6.54
CA TYR A 18 17.05 0.07 -5.53
C TYR A 18 15.76 0.71 -6.05
N LEU A 19 14.67 -0.04 -5.99
CA LEU A 19 13.32 0.46 -6.26
C LEU A 19 12.51 0.46 -4.96
N ILE A 20 12.29 1.65 -4.42
CA ILE A 20 11.53 1.88 -3.20
C ILE A 20 10.09 2.25 -3.56
N ILE A 21 9.14 1.46 -3.06
CA ILE A 21 7.71 1.58 -3.30
C ILE A 21 7.00 2.00 -2.01
N LEU A 22 6.23 3.09 -2.08
CA LEU A 22 5.30 3.53 -1.04
C LEU A 22 3.86 3.10 -1.41
N ASP A 23 3.20 2.29 -0.58
CA ASP A 23 1.84 1.82 -0.83
C ASP A 23 0.82 2.98 -0.74
N ALA A 24 -0.02 3.10 -1.77
CA ALA A 24 -1.08 4.11 -1.88
C ALA A 24 -0.59 5.57 -1.74
N CYS A 25 0.65 5.89 -2.12
CA CYS A 25 1.19 7.25 -2.04
C CYS A 25 0.79 8.13 -3.24
N ARG A 26 -0.02 9.16 -2.98
CA ARG A 26 -0.41 10.16 -3.98
C ARG A 26 0.76 11.08 -4.32
N TYR A 27 0.87 11.45 -5.60
CA TYR A 27 1.87 12.43 -6.04
C TYR A 27 1.79 13.76 -5.29
N ASP A 28 0.60 14.34 -5.13
CA ASP A 28 0.44 15.68 -4.55
C ASP A 28 0.85 15.74 -3.08
N VAL A 29 0.59 14.68 -2.32
CA VAL A 29 1.05 14.57 -0.93
C VAL A 29 2.55 14.31 -0.87
N PHE A 30 3.09 13.44 -1.72
CA PHE A 30 4.54 13.21 -1.78
C PHE A 30 5.29 14.51 -2.12
N GLU A 31 4.86 15.22 -3.17
CA GLU A 31 5.44 16.49 -3.62
C GLU A 31 5.44 17.56 -2.52
N GLU A 32 4.45 17.56 -1.63
CA GLU A 32 4.35 18.52 -0.53
C GLU A 32 5.37 18.29 0.59
N VAL A 33 5.82 17.05 0.83
CA VAL A 33 6.60 16.72 2.04
C VAL A 33 7.98 16.12 1.77
N TYR A 34 8.30 15.72 0.54
CA TYR A 34 9.51 14.92 0.29
C TYR A 34 10.83 15.69 0.43
N ASP A 35 10.83 17.00 0.15
CA ASP A 35 12.01 17.85 0.10
C ASP A 35 12.64 18.11 1.49
N ASP A 36 11.85 17.94 2.55
CA ASP A 36 12.35 17.92 3.94
C ASP A 36 13.23 16.69 4.26
N TYR A 37 13.15 15.63 3.44
CA TYR A 37 13.79 14.34 3.72
C TYR A 37 14.77 13.87 2.64
N LEU A 38 14.51 14.21 1.38
CA LEU A 38 15.15 13.62 0.21
C LEU A 38 15.52 14.71 -0.80
N ASP A 39 16.64 14.52 -1.49
CA ASP A 39 17.07 15.36 -2.61
C ASP A 39 17.18 14.49 -3.88
N GLY A 40 16.64 14.99 -5.00
CA GLY A 40 16.57 14.23 -6.26
C GLY A 40 15.64 14.85 -7.31
N GLU A 41 15.57 14.21 -8.47
CA GLU A 41 14.73 14.66 -9.59
C GLU A 41 13.32 14.06 -9.49
N LEU A 42 12.36 14.83 -8.95
CA LEU A 42 10.96 14.42 -8.85
C LEU A 42 10.22 14.59 -10.19
N LYS A 43 9.58 13.52 -10.63
CA LYS A 43 8.67 13.50 -11.79
C LYS A 43 7.30 12.96 -11.39
N LYS A 44 6.26 13.51 -12.00
CA LYS A 44 4.91 12.92 -11.98
C LYS A 44 4.80 11.87 -13.06
N VAL A 45 4.46 10.63 -12.70
CA VAL A 45 4.22 9.53 -13.65
C VAL A 45 2.87 8.88 -13.42
N LYS A 46 2.44 8.06 -14.38
CA LYS A 46 1.18 7.31 -14.31
C LYS A 46 1.44 5.86 -13.90
N SER A 47 0.90 5.46 -12.75
CA SER A 47 0.88 4.07 -12.32
C SER A 47 0.10 3.18 -13.30
N ARG A 48 0.58 1.94 -13.45
CA ARG A 48 -0.08 0.87 -14.19
C ARG A 48 -1.34 0.36 -13.49
N GLY A 49 -1.39 0.45 -12.16
CA GLY A 49 -2.51 0.03 -11.33
C GLY A 49 -3.18 1.21 -10.63
N SER A 50 -4.36 0.96 -10.08
CA SER A 50 -5.03 1.86 -9.13
C SER A 50 -5.16 1.22 -7.75
N ALA A 51 -4.50 0.08 -7.54
CA ALA A 51 -4.45 -0.77 -6.36
C ALA A 51 -3.25 -1.73 -6.51
N THR A 52 -2.63 -2.19 -5.42
CA THR A 52 -1.44 -3.07 -5.46
C THR A 52 -1.61 -4.30 -6.34
N PRO A 53 -2.74 -5.06 -6.27
CA PRO A 53 -2.97 -6.20 -7.16
C PRO A 53 -2.86 -5.87 -8.65
N ALA A 54 -3.47 -4.75 -9.06
CA ALA A 54 -3.48 -4.30 -10.43
C ALA A 54 -2.08 -3.82 -10.86
N TRP A 55 -1.36 -3.18 -9.94
CA TRP A 55 -0.02 -2.67 -10.19
C TRP A 55 0.97 -3.83 -10.38
N LEU A 56 0.97 -4.82 -9.49
CA LEU A 56 1.82 -6.00 -9.58
C LEU A 56 1.57 -6.74 -10.90
N SER A 57 0.32 -7.10 -11.19
CA SER A 57 -0.03 -7.90 -12.37
C SER A 57 0.26 -7.20 -13.70
N LYS A 58 0.29 -5.86 -13.72
CA LYS A 58 0.57 -5.07 -14.93
C LYS A 58 2.03 -4.65 -15.04
N THR A 59 2.76 -4.60 -13.92
CA THR A 59 4.17 -4.20 -13.88
C THR A 59 5.09 -5.38 -14.03
N PHE A 60 4.88 -6.47 -13.29
CA PHE A 60 5.75 -7.65 -13.29
C PHE A 60 5.05 -8.82 -13.98
N GLN A 61 5.35 -9.00 -15.27
CA GLN A 61 4.71 -10.01 -16.13
C GLN A 61 5.63 -11.18 -16.49
N GLU A 62 6.92 -11.05 -16.19
CA GLU A 62 7.96 -12.03 -16.48
C GLU A 62 8.62 -12.51 -15.17
N GLU A 63 9.65 -13.34 -15.28
CA GLU A 63 10.49 -13.73 -14.15
C GLU A 63 11.66 -12.74 -14.00
N TYR A 64 11.98 -12.38 -12.76
CA TYR A 64 13.01 -11.40 -12.43
C TYR A 64 13.93 -11.92 -11.33
N ASP A 65 15.25 -11.81 -11.55
CA ASP A 65 16.30 -12.00 -10.55
C ASP A 65 16.40 -10.76 -9.64
N TYR A 66 15.28 -10.42 -9.00
CA TYR A 66 15.16 -9.30 -8.07
C TYR A 66 14.96 -9.86 -6.66
N THR A 67 15.58 -9.21 -5.66
CA THR A 67 15.22 -9.44 -4.26
C THR A 67 14.08 -8.50 -3.87
N TYR A 68 12.91 -9.05 -3.56
CA TYR A 68 11.73 -8.28 -3.16
C TYR A 68 11.53 -8.34 -1.65
N ILE A 69 11.68 -7.20 -0.98
CA ILE A 69 11.50 -7.06 0.48
C ILE A 69 10.19 -6.32 0.72
N SER A 70 9.17 -7.02 1.21
CA SER A 70 7.81 -6.48 1.24
C SER A 70 7.19 -6.45 2.63
N ALA A 71 6.69 -5.27 3.01
CA ALA A 71 5.73 -5.10 4.10
C ALA A 71 4.27 -5.29 3.64
N ASN A 72 4.03 -5.49 2.34
CA ASN A 72 2.70 -5.76 1.76
C ASN A 72 2.47 -7.27 1.53
N PRO A 73 1.44 -7.89 2.14
CA PRO A 73 1.17 -9.33 2.04
C PRO A 73 0.82 -9.85 0.63
N PHE A 74 0.45 -8.98 -0.32
CA PHE A 74 0.25 -9.42 -1.71
C PHE A 74 1.54 -9.94 -2.35
N ILE A 75 2.69 -9.56 -1.82
CA ILE A 75 3.99 -10.11 -2.18
C ILE A 75 4.42 -11.05 -1.05
N ASN A 76 4.21 -12.34 -1.25
CA ASN A 76 4.52 -13.37 -0.27
C ASN A 76 5.35 -14.53 -0.85
N ASP A 77 6.28 -15.05 -0.07
CA ASP A 77 7.08 -16.25 -0.43
C ASP A 77 6.31 -17.57 -0.21
N MET A 78 5.12 -17.49 0.38
CA MET A 78 4.27 -18.65 0.69
C MET A 78 3.51 -19.21 -0.53
N GLY A 79 3.66 -18.58 -1.70
CA GLY A 79 3.03 -19.00 -2.95
C GLY A 79 1.51 -18.83 -2.97
N VAL A 80 0.96 -17.95 -2.13
CA VAL A 80 -0.48 -17.63 -2.12
C VAL A 80 -0.77 -16.60 -3.20
N GLU A 81 -1.70 -16.94 -4.09
CA GLU A 81 -2.14 -16.08 -5.19
C GLU A 81 -2.97 -14.88 -4.67
N ILE A 82 -2.85 -13.74 -5.34
CA ILE A 82 -3.56 -12.52 -4.95
C ILE A 82 -5.09 -12.72 -4.84
N GLY A 83 -5.69 -13.49 -5.74
CA GLY A 83 -7.13 -13.80 -5.72
C GLY A 83 -7.56 -14.60 -4.48
N ASP A 84 -6.65 -15.37 -3.89
CA ASP A 84 -6.88 -16.10 -2.65
C ASP A 84 -6.69 -15.21 -1.41
N ILE A 85 -5.99 -14.08 -1.52
CA ILE A 85 -5.80 -13.11 -0.44
C ILE A 85 -6.98 -12.14 -0.38
N HIS A 86 -7.31 -11.52 -1.50
CA HIS A 86 -8.33 -10.49 -1.61
C HIS A 86 -9.26 -10.74 -2.79
N HIS A 87 -10.54 -10.36 -2.67
CA HIS A 87 -11.50 -10.52 -3.76
C HIS A 87 -11.16 -9.60 -4.93
N THR A 88 -10.50 -10.15 -5.94
CA THR A 88 -10.11 -9.45 -7.16
C THR A 88 -10.08 -10.40 -8.36
N ASN A 89 -10.00 -9.84 -9.56
CA ASN A 89 -9.93 -10.59 -10.83
C ASN A 89 -8.50 -10.75 -11.34
N TYR A 90 -7.49 -10.35 -10.56
CA TYR A 90 -6.09 -10.51 -10.95
C TYR A 90 -5.58 -11.87 -10.48
N ASN A 91 -5.07 -12.62 -11.46
CA ASN A 91 -4.39 -13.88 -11.24
C ASN A 91 -2.89 -13.60 -11.31
N TRP A 92 -2.25 -13.49 -10.14
CA TRP A 92 -0.83 -13.16 -10.03
C TRP A 92 -0.31 -13.67 -8.69
N LYS A 93 0.88 -14.26 -8.70
CA LYS A 93 1.52 -14.88 -7.53
C LYS A 93 3.00 -14.52 -7.51
N ALA A 94 3.47 -13.95 -6.41
CA ALA A 94 4.83 -13.39 -6.33
C ALA A 94 5.93 -14.41 -6.64
N THR A 95 5.78 -15.65 -6.20
CA THR A 95 6.76 -16.73 -6.43
C THR A 95 6.87 -17.19 -7.87
N ASP A 96 5.96 -16.79 -8.77
CA ASP A 96 6.12 -17.00 -10.22
C ASP A 96 6.98 -15.91 -10.87
N HIS A 97 7.31 -14.83 -10.16
CA HIS A 97 7.94 -13.63 -10.73
C HIS A 97 9.27 -13.25 -10.08
N PHE A 98 9.51 -13.61 -8.82
CA PHE A 98 10.71 -13.19 -8.10
C PHE A 98 11.45 -14.38 -7.49
N GLU A 99 12.77 -14.42 -7.69
CA GLU A 99 13.63 -15.46 -7.14
C GLU A 99 13.66 -15.44 -5.59
N LYS A 100 13.66 -14.24 -5.01
CA LYS A 100 13.81 -14.07 -3.56
C LYS A 100 12.81 -13.06 -3.03
N ILE A 101 11.93 -13.52 -2.14
CA ILE A 101 10.92 -12.71 -1.47
C ILE A 101 11.18 -12.73 0.03
N ILE A 102 11.22 -11.55 0.67
CA ILE A 102 11.36 -11.39 2.11
C ILE A 102 10.05 -10.87 2.69
N ASP A 103 9.36 -11.74 3.43
CA ASP A 103 8.06 -11.49 4.07
C ASP A 103 8.18 -10.62 5.33
N VAL A 104 8.48 -9.33 5.15
CA VAL A 104 8.52 -8.35 6.26
C VAL A 104 7.12 -8.12 6.83
N TRP A 105 6.07 -8.23 6.01
CA TRP A 105 4.67 -8.21 6.44
C TRP A 105 4.34 -9.27 7.50
N TYR A 106 5.10 -10.37 7.53
CA TYR A 106 4.94 -11.42 8.53
C TYR A 106 5.93 -11.26 9.69
N THR A 107 7.23 -11.13 9.38
CA THR A 107 8.30 -11.14 10.39
C THR A 107 8.50 -9.82 11.14
N GLY A 108 8.17 -8.70 10.50
CA GLY A 108 8.25 -7.34 11.06
C GLY A 108 6.89 -6.79 11.48
N TRP A 109 5.87 -7.64 11.60
CA TRP A 109 4.53 -7.22 12.01
C TRP A 109 4.50 -6.72 13.45
N ASP A 110 3.88 -5.57 13.67
CA ASP A 110 3.65 -5.00 14.99
C ASP A 110 2.15 -4.97 15.30
N GLU A 111 1.74 -5.73 16.31
CA GLU A 111 0.33 -5.85 16.71
C GLU A 111 -0.21 -4.56 17.34
N GLU A 112 0.64 -3.71 17.94
CA GLU A 112 0.20 -2.46 18.57
C GLU A 112 -0.25 -1.45 17.52
N ILE A 113 0.51 -1.32 16.44
CA ILE A 113 0.18 -0.40 15.33
C ILE A 113 -0.56 -1.09 14.18
N SER A 114 -0.79 -2.41 14.28
CA SER A 114 -1.52 -3.23 13.30
C SER A 114 -0.98 -3.11 11.86
N THR A 115 0.32 -2.91 11.73
CA THR A 115 1.07 -2.81 10.46
C THR A 115 2.55 -3.09 10.70
N VAL A 116 3.37 -2.98 9.65
CA VAL A 116 4.82 -3.00 9.73
C VAL A 116 5.35 -1.57 9.85
N HIS A 117 6.25 -1.33 10.80
CA HIS A 117 6.95 -0.05 10.89
C HIS A 117 8.01 0.06 9.77
N PRO A 118 8.17 1.21 9.06
CA PRO A 118 9.13 1.37 7.96
C PRO A 118 10.56 0.88 8.24
N LYS A 119 11.06 1.13 9.45
CA LYS A 119 12.37 0.64 9.92
C LYS A 119 12.60 -0.86 9.70
N GLU A 120 11.55 -1.69 9.79
CA GLU A 120 11.68 -3.14 9.63
C GLU A 120 12.01 -3.50 8.17
N VAL A 121 11.53 -2.73 7.20
CA VAL A 121 11.90 -2.90 5.78
C VAL A 121 13.38 -2.57 5.59
N ASN A 122 13.87 -1.47 6.18
CA ASN A 122 15.29 -1.09 6.16
C ASN A 122 16.18 -2.19 6.77
N ILE A 123 15.81 -2.69 7.95
CA ILE A 123 16.57 -3.74 8.66
C ILE A 123 16.67 -5.00 7.80
N ASN A 124 15.57 -5.39 7.14
CA ASN A 124 15.57 -6.57 6.27
C ASN A 124 16.38 -6.35 4.98
N LEU A 125 16.44 -5.13 4.44
CA LEU A 125 17.39 -4.85 3.35
C LEU A 125 18.82 -5.17 3.77
N PHE A 126 19.33 -4.68 4.90
CA PHE A 126 20.72 -4.96 5.28
C PHE A 126 20.99 -6.44 5.57
N ARG A 127 19.97 -7.21 5.97
CA ARG A 127 20.10 -8.65 6.19
C ARG A 127 20.15 -9.45 4.89
N TYR A 128 19.44 -9.00 3.86
CA TYR A 128 19.16 -9.84 2.69
C TYR A 128 19.60 -9.25 1.35
N LYS A 129 20.03 -7.98 1.31
CA LYS A 129 20.48 -7.31 0.08
C LYS A 129 21.59 -8.08 -0.59
N ASN A 130 21.55 -8.10 -1.92
CA ASN A 130 22.61 -8.61 -2.76
C ASN A 130 23.08 -7.51 -3.73
N SER A 131 24.03 -7.84 -4.60
CA SER A 131 24.54 -6.93 -5.64
C SER A 131 23.60 -6.78 -6.85
N GLY A 132 22.46 -7.49 -6.86
CA GLY A 132 21.44 -7.37 -7.88
C GLY A 132 20.43 -6.27 -7.56
N LYS A 133 19.30 -6.29 -8.27
CA LYS A 133 18.21 -5.33 -8.09
C LYS A 133 17.40 -5.66 -6.84
N ASN A 134 17.19 -4.67 -5.98
CA ASN A 134 16.42 -4.82 -4.74
C ASN A 134 15.16 -3.95 -4.78
N ILE A 135 14.00 -4.54 -4.52
CA ILE A 135 12.72 -3.83 -4.36
C ILE A 135 12.38 -3.76 -2.88
N LEU A 136 12.01 -2.58 -2.38
CA LEU A 136 11.56 -2.37 -1.01
C LEU A 136 10.14 -1.82 -1.05
N HIS A 137 9.18 -2.53 -0.48
CA HIS A 137 7.77 -2.11 -0.50
C HIS A 137 7.28 -1.82 0.91
N TYR A 138 7.05 -0.53 1.19
CA TYR A 138 6.56 -0.01 2.46
C TYR A 138 5.03 0.08 2.42
N ILE A 139 4.38 -0.15 3.56
CA ILE A 139 2.93 0.10 3.68
C ILE A 139 2.62 1.59 3.73
N GLN A 140 3.47 2.40 4.36
CA GLN A 140 3.16 3.81 4.52
C GLN A 140 3.30 4.56 3.19
N PRO A 141 2.40 5.51 2.87
CA PRO A 141 1.42 6.17 3.74
C PRO A 141 0.04 5.50 3.86
N HIS A 142 -0.16 4.30 3.29
CA HIS A 142 -1.44 3.59 3.37
C HIS A 142 -1.86 3.28 4.83
N VAL A 143 -3.16 3.04 5.03
CA VAL A 143 -3.72 2.68 6.34
C VAL A 143 -3.30 1.27 6.76
N PRO A 144 -3.13 0.99 8.06
CA PRO A 144 -3.46 1.85 9.21
C PRO A 144 -2.40 2.91 9.49
N TYR A 145 -2.85 4.09 9.93
CA TYR A 145 -1.95 5.20 10.23
C TYR A 145 -1.23 4.99 11.56
N ILE A 146 0.10 5.04 11.55
CA ILE A 146 0.92 4.86 12.76
C ILE A 146 0.60 5.97 13.77
N GLY A 147 0.20 5.56 14.97
CA GLY A 147 -0.21 6.45 16.07
C GLY A 147 -1.68 6.88 16.02
N PHE A 148 -2.48 6.37 15.08
CA PHE A 148 -3.92 6.61 15.02
C PHE A 148 -4.70 5.49 15.74
N ASP A 149 -4.90 5.64 17.04
CA ASP A 149 -5.53 4.66 17.93
C ASP A 149 -7.08 4.67 17.94
N LYS A 150 -7.70 5.39 17.00
CA LYS A 150 -9.16 5.61 16.98
C LYS A 150 -9.95 4.53 16.24
N VAL A 151 -9.28 3.60 15.58
CA VAL A 151 -9.88 2.52 14.78
C VAL A 151 -9.22 1.21 15.18
N LYS A 152 -10.03 0.15 15.34
CA LYS A 152 -9.54 -1.19 15.71
C LYS A 152 -9.47 -2.11 14.50
N GLY A 153 -8.36 -2.83 14.38
CA GLY A 153 -8.09 -3.80 13.31
C GLY A 153 -7.69 -3.13 11.99
N SER A 154 -7.04 -3.88 11.10
CA SER A 154 -6.59 -3.39 9.80
C SER A 154 -6.84 -4.41 8.69
N SER A 155 -7.11 -3.95 7.47
CA SER A 155 -7.28 -4.83 6.30
C SER A 155 -6.01 -5.63 6.01
N ILE A 156 -4.84 -5.02 6.22
CA ILE A 156 -3.54 -5.68 6.07
C ILE A 156 -3.38 -6.80 7.11
N GLY A 157 -3.81 -6.58 8.34
CA GLY A 157 -3.79 -7.63 9.39
C GLY A 157 -4.70 -8.80 9.05
N GLU A 158 -5.87 -8.52 8.47
CA GLU A 158 -6.77 -9.57 7.97
C GLU A 158 -6.13 -10.38 6.84
N MET A 159 -5.44 -9.71 5.90
CA MET A 159 -4.70 -10.38 4.82
C MET A 159 -3.55 -11.25 5.36
N LYS A 160 -2.74 -10.73 6.28
CA LYS A 160 -1.69 -11.48 6.98
C LYS A 160 -2.26 -12.76 7.59
N ASN A 161 -3.31 -12.66 8.40
CA ASN A 161 -3.91 -13.81 9.07
C ASN A 161 -4.46 -14.82 8.06
N LYS A 162 -5.07 -14.36 6.96
CA LYS A 162 -5.58 -15.24 5.91
C LYS A 162 -4.48 -16.04 5.22
N ILE A 163 -3.32 -15.42 4.96
CA ILE A 163 -2.16 -16.10 4.37
C ILE A 163 -1.57 -17.12 5.35
N VAL A 164 -1.38 -16.73 6.61
CA VAL A 164 -0.72 -17.56 7.64
C VAL A 164 -1.58 -18.75 8.08
N GLU A 165 -2.87 -18.53 8.33
CA GLU A 165 -3.78 -19.56 8.83
C GLU A 165 -4.33 -20.47 7.72
N GLY A 166 -4.15 -20.07 6.45
CA GLY A 166 -4.84 -20.66 5.32
C GLY A 166 -6.37 -20.49 5.42
N SER A 167 -7.09 -20.96 4.41
CA SER A 167 -8.56 -20.83 4.30
C SER A 167 -9.37 -21.60 5.37
N GLY A 168 -8.77 -22.11 6.44
CA GLY A 168 -9.43 -23.06 7.34
C GLY A 168 -8.88 -23.15 8.76
N ASN A 169 -9.40 -22.32 9.67
CA ASN A 169 -10.13 -22.74 10.88
C ASN A 169 -10.46 -21.53 11.75
N LYS A 170 -11.47 -20.75 11.33
CA LYS A 170 -11.96 -19.61 12.10
C LYS A 170 -12.85 -20.05 13.26
N SER A 171 -12.68 -19.41 14.43
CA SER A 171 -13.54 -19.58 15.60
C SER A 171 -15.01 -19.19 15.29
N GLN A 172 -15.95 -19.59 16.13
CA GLN A 172 -17.38 -19.34 15.89
C GLN A 172 -17.73 -17.84 15.88
N GLU A 173 -17.05 -17.03 16.70
CA GLU A 173 -17.18 -15.58 16.73
C GLU A 173 -16.57 -14.92 15.48
N ASP A 174 -15.40 -15.40 15.04
CA ASP A 174 -14.76 -14.91 13.81
C ASP A 174 -15.64 -15.15 12.58
N ARG A 175 -16.36 -16.27 12.51
CA ARG A 175 -17.30 -16.55 11.41
C ARG A 175 -18.50 -15.59 11.38
N LEU A 176 -19.00 -15.20 12.56
CA LEU A 176 -20.13 -14.26 12.68
C LEU A 176 -19.71 -12.84 12.29
N MET A 177 -18.59 -12.36 12.84
CA MET A 177 -18.01 -11.07 12.47
C MET A 177 -17.62 -11.02 11.00
N TYR A 178 -17.02 -12.09 10.46
CA TYR A 178 -16.70 -12.23 9.04
C TYR A 178 -17.97 -12.23 8.17
N SER A 179 -19.03 -12.96 8.56
CA SER A 179 -20.30 -12.94 7.84
C SER A 179 -20.95 -11.55 7.87
N PHE A 180 -20.84 -10.81 8.96
CA PHE A 180 -21.38 -9.46 9.05
C PHE A 180 -20.54 -8.46 8.24
N ARG A 181 -19.21 -8.51 8.34
CA ARG A 181 -18.28 -7.63 7.64
C ARG A 181 -18.26 -7.88 6.13
N ASP A 182 -18.17 -9.14 5.69
CA ASP A 182 -17.96 -9.46 4.27
C ASP A 182 -19.24 -9.75 3.47
N LYS A 183 -20.37 -10.03 4.15
CA LYS A 183 -21.67 -10.20 3.46
C LYS A 183 -22.63 -9.05 3.72
N ILE A 184 -22.74 -8.59 4.97
CA ILE A 184 -23.73 -7.57 5.34
C ILE A 184 -23.17 -6.16 5.09
N GLY A 185 -21.89 -5.91 5.39
CA GLY A 185 -21.21 -4.64 5.10
C GLY A 185 -21.32 -4.23 3.63
N PRO A 186 -20.82 -5.04 2.67
CA PRO A 186 -20.94 -4.78 1.24
C PRO A 186 -22.39 -4.67 0.76
N LEU A 187 -23.33 -5.41 1.35
CA LEU A 187 -24.75 -5.32 1.01
C LEU A 187 -25.35 -3.97 1.44
N LEU A 188 -25.05 -3.52 2.66
CA LEU A 188 -25.46 -2.21 3.17
C LEU A 188 -24.80 -1.09 2.37
N GLU A 189 -23.50 -1.20 2.07
CA GLU A 189 -22.80 -0.24 1.22
C GLU A 189 -23.37 -0.19 -0.19
N LYS A 190 -23.73 -1.33 -0.79
CA LYS A 190 -24.37 -1.40 -2.10
C LYS A 190 -25.78 -0.77 -2.09
N HIS A 191 -26.52 -0.93 -1.00
CA HIS A 191 -27.92 -0.48 -0.91
C HIS A 191 -28.05 0.99 -0.49
N PHE A 192 -27.24 1.44 0.48
CA PHE A 192 -27.31 2.79 1.04
C PHE A 192 -26.18 3.70 0.57
N GLY A 193 -25.05 3.15 0.13
CA GLY A 193 -23.83 3.90 -0.15
C GLY A 193 -23.03 4.19 1.11
N ARG A 194 -21.71 3.92 1.07
CA ARG A 194 -20.76 4.10 2.19
C ARG A 194 -20.87 5.48 2.86
N GLN A 195 -20.99 6.56 2.07
CA GLN A 195 -21.12 7.92 2.61
C GLN A 195 -22.40 8.14 3.41
N ASN A 196 -23.53 7.54 3.00
CA ASN A 196 -24.78 7.69 3.73
C ASN A 196 -24.73 6.92 5.06
N ILE A 197 -24.05 5.76 5.08
CA ILE A 197 -23.76 5.03 6.32
C ILE A 197 -22.97 5.93 7.27
N TRP A 198 -21.88 6.56 6.80
CA TRP A 198 -21.09 7.48 7.64
C TRP A 198 -21.87 8.72 8.09
N LYS A 199 -22.78 9.27 7.28
CA LYS A 199 -23.69 10.35 7.71
C LYS A 199 -24.59 9.91 8.87
N ILE A 200 -25.16 8.71 8.78
CA ILE A 200 -26.00 8.13 9.84
C ILE A 200 -25.16 7.89 11.10
N ARG A 201 -23.97 7.30 10.97
CA ARG A 201 -23.06 7.07 12.11
C ARG A 201 -22.65 8.38 12.79
N LYS A 202 -22.37 9.43 12.00
CA LYS A 202 -22.08 10.78 12.51
C LYS A 202 -23.29 11.36 13.25
N LEU A 203 -24.50 11.26 12.69
CA LEU A 203 -25.73 11.73 13.33
C LEU A 203 -25.98 11.02 14.68
N LEU A 204 -25.70 9.72 14.74
CA LEU A 204 -25.82 8.91 15.95
C LEU A 204 -24.62 9.01 16.90
N SER A 205 -23.64 9.88 16.61
CA SER A 205 -22.42 10.07 17.41
C SER A 205 -21.67 8.77 17.70
N LEU A 206 -21.67 7.83 16.75
CA LEU A 206 -20.95 6.56 16.88
C LEU A 206 -19.45 6.77 16.69
N GLU A 207 -18.64 5.93 17.35
CA GLU A 207 -17.19 5.85 17.16
C GLU A 207 -16.82 5.63 15.68
N LEU A 208 -15.57 5.92 15.32
CA LEU A 208 -15.07 5.72 13.96
C LEU A 208 -14.97 4.23 13.66
N CYS A 209 -15.41 3.81 12.46
CA CYS A 209 -15.20 2.43 11.99
C CYS A 209 -14.04 2.29 11.00
N SER A 210 -13.45 3.39 10.54
CA SER A 210 -12.31 3.41 9.62
C SER A 210 -11.65 4.78 9.60
N GLU A 211 -10.41 4.82 9.14
CA GLU A 211 -9.65 6.03 8.85
C GLU A 211 -10.33 6.84 7.74
N TYR A 212 -10.96 6.18 6.77
CA TYR A 212 -11.74 6.87 5.74
C TYR A 212 -12.97 7.58 6.33
N GLU A 213 -13.62 7.02 7.35
CA GLU A 213 -14.70 7.70 8.07
C GLU A 213 -14.17 8.93 8.82
N TYR A 214 -12.96 8.87 9.38
CA TYR A 214 -12.32 10.04 9.99
C TYR A 214 -12.20 11.16 8.96
N VAL A 215 -11.55 10.89 7.83
CA VAL A 215 -11.37 11.86 6.74
C VAL A 215 -12.72 12.35 6.22
N PHE A 216 -13.73 11.49 6.08
CA PHE A 216 -15.08 11.92 5.69
C PHE A 216 -15.70 12.92 6.69
N ARG A 217 -15.51 12.70 8.00
CA ARG A 217 -16.10 13.53 9.04
C ARG A 217 -15.37 14.86 9.24
N THR A 218 -14.06 14.91 9.00
CA THR A 218 -13.17 16.03 9.33
C THR A 218 -12.56 16.74 8.12
N SER A 219 -12.51 16.08 6.96
CA SER A 219 -11.71 16.47 5.79
C SER A 219 -10.20 16.61 6.09
N ASP A 220 -9.72 15.99 7.17
CA ASP A 220 -8.36 16.09 7.63
C ASP A 220 -7.49 14.92 7.13
N LEU A 221 -6.46 15.25 6.34
CA LEU A 221 -5.48 14.30 5.80
C LEU A 221 -4.16 14.29 6.60
N SER A 222 -4.08 14.96 7.76
CA SER A 222 -2.86 15.06 8.56
C SER A 222 -2.26 13.71 8.92
N TRP A 223 -3.09 12.71 9.21
CA TRP A 223 -2.60 11.36 9.53
C TRP A 223 -2.01 10.64 8.31
N TYR A 224 -2.59 10.83 7.13
CA TYR A 224 -2.03 10.31 5.87
C TYR A 224 -0.68 10.97 5.57
N LYS A 225 -0.61 12.31 5.67
CA LYS A 225 0.63 13.08 5.49
C LYS A 225 1.71 12.68 6.48
N LYS A 226 1.37 12.62 7.77
CA LYS A 226 2.26 12.15 8.84
C LYS A 226 2.79 10.75 8.57
N ASN A 227 1.98 9.87 7.99
CA ASN A 227 2.44 8.53 7.69
C ASN A 227 3.39 8.49 6.49
N ALA A 228 3.20 9.37 5.51
CA ALA A 228 4.19 9.61 4.45
C ALA A 228 5.52 10.10 5.06
N GLU A 229 5.48 11.11 5.93
CA GLU A 229 6.65 11.65 6.64
C GLU A 229 7.41 10.56 7.42
N ILE A 230 6.72 9.67 8.14
CA ILE A 230 7.35 8.54 8.85
C ILE A 230 8.08 7.59 7.87
N ALA A 231 7.50 7.33 6.70
CA ALA A 231 8.15 6.52 5.67
C ALA A 231 9.38 7.23 5.10
N LEU A 232 9.24 8.51 4.77
CA LEU A 232 10.30 9.33 4.18
C LEU A 232 11.46 9.56 5.15
N GLU A 233 11.19 9.76 6.44
CA GLU A 233 12.22 9.80 7.48
C GLU A 233 13.00 8.49 7.53
N SER A 234 12.31 7.34 7.53
CA SER A 234 12.94 6.02 7.51
C SER A 234 13.77 5.81 6.24
N ILE A 235 13.25 6.21 5.07
CA ILE A 235 13.96 6.09 3.78
C ILE A 235 15.17 7.03 3.74
N SER A 236 15.07 8.26 4.24
CA SER A 236 16.18 9.21 4.30
C SER A 236 17.38 8.66 5.10
N ASN A 237 17.10 7.90 6.16
CA ASN A 237 18.14 7.23 6.95
C ASN A 237 18.72 6.02 6.22
N LEU A 238 17.90 5.31 5.43
CA LEU A 238 18.34 4.17 4.64
C LEU A 238 19.28 4.60 3.51
N ILE A 239 18.88 5.59 2.70
CA ILE A 239 19.59 5.93 1.46
C ILE A 239 21.02 6.45 1.70
N LYS A 240 21.29 7.01 2.89
CA LYS A 240 22.64 7.44 3.32
C LYS A 240 23.67 6.30 3.34
N GLU A 241 23.19 5.07 3.46
CA GLU A 241 23.99 3.85 3.58
C GLU A 241 23.96 2.99 2.29
N LEU A 242 23.31 3.50 1.24
CA LEU A 242 23.20 2.83 -0.06
C LEU A 242 24.11 3.50 -1.08
N SER A 243 24.60 2.70 -2.02
CA SER A 243 25.38 3.16 -3.16
C SER A 243 24.74 2.62 -4.43
N GLY A 244 24.63 3.45 -5.46
CA GLY A 244 23.95 3.09 -6.71
C GLY A 244 22.70 3.93 -6.96
N LYS A 245 22.00 3.65 -8.05
CA LYS A 245 20.83 4.42 -8.48
C LYS A 245 19.59 4.00 -7.69
N ILE A 246 18.97 4.97 -7.04
CA ILE A 246 17.77 4.75 -6.22
C ILE A 246 16.58 5.43 -6.90
N ILE A 247 15.48 4.67 -7.02
CA ILE A 247 14.18 5.19 -7.46
C ILE A 247 13.20 5.07 -6.31
N ILE A 248 12.52 6.16 -5.99
CA ILE A 248 11.41 6.17 -5.02
C ILE A 248 10.12 6.49 -5.77
N THR A 249 9.11 5.63 -5.63
CA THR A 249 7.83 5.74 -6.33
C THR A 249 6.70 5.15 -5.49
N ALA A 250 5.47 5.24 -5.98
CA ALA A 250 4.32 4.50 -5.43
C ALA A 250 3.81 3.43 -6.39
N ASP A 251 3.10 2.43 -5.86
CA ASP A 251 2.36 1.45 -6.65
C ASP A 251 1.02 2.02 -7.14
N HIS A 252 0.35 2.85 -6.33
CA HIS A 252 -0.83 3.64 -6.66
C HIS A 252 -0.99 4.81 -5.68
N GLY A 253 -2.04 5.61 -5.83
CA GLY A 253 -2.45 6.63 -4.87
C GLY A 253 -3.70 6.23 -4.06
N GLU A 254 -4.33 7.20 -3.40
CA GLU A 254 -5.45 6.97 -2.48
C GLU A 254 -6.58 7.98 -2.67
N ALA A 255 -7.84 7.53 -2.68
CA ALA A 255 -9.00 8.40 -2.83
C ALA A 255 -9.66 8.71 -1.48
N PHE A 256 -9.95 9.98 -1.25
CA PHE A 256 -10.54 10.54 -0.03
C PHE A 256 -11.89 11.24 -0.33
N GLY A 257 -12.64 10.73 -1.31
CA GLY A 257 -13.96 11.22 -1.68
C GLY A 257 -14.05 11.81 -3.09
N GLU A 258 -12.95 11.87 -3.84
CA GLU A 258 -12.92 12.37 -5.21
C GLU A 258 -13.91 11.60 -6.08
N LYS A 259 -14.84 12.34 -6.71
CA LYS A 259 -15.96 11.78 -7.50
C LYS A 259 -16.76 10.70 -6.74
N GLY A 260 -16.84 10.84 -5.42
CA GLY A 260 -17.54 9.93 -4.53
C GLY A 260 -16.82 8.61 -4.24
N ARG A 261 -15.57 8.44 -4.68
CA ARG A 261 -14.76 7.23 -4.45
C ARG A 261 -13.87 7.39 -3.22
N TRP A 262 -13.69 6.29 -2.52
CA TRP A 262 -12.93 6.19 -1.27
C TRP A 262 -12.09 4.93 -1.32
N GLY A 263 -10.88 4.98 -0.79
CA GLY A 263 -9.94 3.88 -0.96
C GLY A 263 -9.39 3.84 -2.39
N HIS A 264 -8.80 2.71 -2.74
CA HIS A 264 -8.16 2.45 -4.02
C HIS A 264 -8.93 1.35 -4.78
N PRO A 265 -10.14 1.62 -5.30
CA PRO A 265 -10.88 0.64 -6.08
C PRO A 265 -10.06 0.20 -7.30
N ALA A 266 -10.02 -1.12 -7.53
CA ALA A 266 -9.33 -1.70 -8.67
C ALA A 266 -9.87 -1.16 -10.01
N ASP A 267 -8.98 -1.10 -11.02
CA ASP A 267 -9.24 -0.59 -12.37
C ASP A 267 -9.89 0.80 -12.45
N SER A 268 -9.62 1.64 -11.45
CA SER A 268 -10.11 3.01 -11.43
C SER A 268 -9.24 3.93 -12.29
N GLY A 269 -9.89 4.78 -13.09
CA GLY A 269 -9.24 5.82 -13.89
C GLY A 269 -9.10 7.17 -13.17
N LEU A 270 -9.18 7.21 -11.83
CA LEU A 270 -8.99 8.44 -11.09
C LEU A 270 -7.53 8.85 -11.04
N ASP A 271 -7.26 10.13 -11.29
CA ASP A 271 -5.91 10.70 -11.25
C ASP A 271 -5.28 10.52 -9.88
N VAL A 272 -6.01 10.78 -8.79
CA VAL A 272 -5.50 10.59 -7.41
C VAL A 272 -5.09 9.15 -7.08
N LEU A 273 -5.50 8.16 -7.88
CA LEU A 273 -5.08 6.76 -7.71
C LEU A 273 -3.96 6.35 -8.65
N ARG A 274 -3.68 7.14 -9.68
CA ARG A 274 -2.75 6.77 -10.77
C ARG A 274 -1.63 7.76 -10.99
N GLU A 275 -1.75 9.00 -10.57
CA GLU A 275 -0.65 9.97 -10.55
C GLU A 275 0.20 9.71 -9.31
N VAL A 276 1.41 9.19 -9.52
CA VAL A 276 2.33 8.75 -8.47
C VAL A 276 3.69 9.44 -8.61
N PRO A 277 4.45 9.61 -7.50
CA PRO A 277 5.80 10.15 -7.55
C PRO A 277 6.74 9.19 -8.30
N TRP A 278 7.74 9.76 -8.96
CA TRP A 278 8.92 9.07 -9.47
C TRP A 278 10.12 9.96 -9.20
N LEU A 279 10.80 9.70 -8.08
CA LEU A 279 11.96 10.45 -7.62
C LEU A 279 13.22 9.66 -7.96
N GLU A 280 14.09 10.24 -8.77
CA GLU A 280 15.41 9.69 -9.07
C GLU A 280 16.45 10.30 -8.15
N ILE A 281 17.19 9.46 -7.41
CA ILE A 281 18.30 9.86 -6.56
C ILE A 281 19.57 9.22 -7.10
N GLU A 282 20.57 10.06 -7.39
CA GLU A 282 21.92 9.60 -7.73
C GLU A 282 22.71 9.40 -6.43
N GLY A 283 23.16 8.17 -6.20
CA GLY A 283 24.00 7.79 -5.06
C GLY A 283 25.49 8.02 -5.27
#